data_AF-A0A9E4Y4A2-F1
#
_entry.id   AF-A0A9E4Y4A2-F1
#
_cell.length_a   1.000
_cell.length_b   1.000
_cell.length_c   1.000
_cell.angle_alpha   90.00
_cell.angle_beta   90.00
_cell.angle_gamma   90.00
#
_symmetry.space_group_name_H-M   'P 1'
#
loop_
_entity.id
_entity.type
_entity.pdbx_description
1 polymer ?
#
loop_
_entity_poly.entity_id
_entity_poly.type
_entity_poly.pdbx_seq_one_letter_code
_entity_poly.pdbx_strand_id
1 'polypeptide(L)'
;MSLETLLDSYHERATIPLRNTTFSRRKRGPFEIRQVIEDDEFRALNHRIVYRDGAASSVWRQQEWWNGDCSLDVTHLKDGIVNAVSIRYAGNAVSAVKLSVTRTDWLISDPDHRLPFIFGRADLEAWYYAHENRLVLTRARLAFDNSTKHTFTVLDQGVEKKTSVHVYREVEYRCALDGGIRLMIDGKDPRRVNWRSNLSADDARALFKYARSYRWIDGWDPVAELVEIRD
;
A
#
# COMPACT_ATOMS: atom_id res chain seq x y z
N MET A 1 15.72 -8.41 -7.99
CA MET A 1 16.33 -7.86 -6.77
C MET A 1 15.46 -8.30 -5.61
N SER A 2 16.01 -8.74 -4.48
CA SER A 2 15.17 -9.11 -3.33
C SER A 2 14.72 -7.87 -2.54
N LEU A 3 13.72 -8.03 -1.69
CA LEU A 3 13.26 -6.98 -0.78
C LEU A 3 14.39 -6.51 0.15
N GLU A 4 15.17 -7.45 0.68
CA GLU A 4 16.27 -7.17 1.59
C GLU A 4 17.31 -6.29 0.92
N THR A 5 17.68 -6.61 -0.33
CA THR A 5 18.57 -5.75 -1.13
C THR A 5 17.99 -4.36 -1.35
N LEU A 6 16.69 -4.23 -1.65
CA LEU A 6 16.04 -2.92 -1.80
C LEU A 6 16.13 -2.08 -0.53
N LEU A 7 15.85 -2.69 0.63
CA LEU A 7 15.87 -2.01 1.91
C LEU A 7 17.28 -1.67 2.37
N ASP A 8 18.25 -2.56 2.16
CA ASP A 8 19.65 -2.31 2.50
C ASP A 8 20.23 -1.17 1.64
N SER A 9 19.99 -1.18 0.33
CA SER A 9 20.37 -0.06 -0.55
C SER A 9 19.68 1.24 -0.16
N TYR A 10 18.41 1.19 0.26
CA TYR A 10 17.69 2.36 0.76
C TYR A 10 18.34 2.92 2.04
N HIS A 11 18.68 2.07 3.00
CA HIS A 11 19.31 2.50 4.26
C HIS A 11 20.72 3.04 4.03
N GLU A 12 21.52 2.38 3.20
CA GLU A 12 22.86 2.85 2.82
C GLU A 12 22.76 4.26 2.22
N ARG A 13 21.87 4.47 1.24
CA ARG A 13 21.64 5.79 0.66
C ARG A 13 21.16 6.81 1.68
N ALA A 14 20.27 6.44 2.59
CA ALA A 14 19.77 7.34 3.64
C ALA A 14 20.89 7.86 4.57
N THR A 15 22.04 7.18 4.64
CA THR A 15 23.20 7.63 5.41
C THR A 15 24.11 8.60 4.65
N ILE A 16 23.91 8.77 3.34
CA ILE A 16 24.70 9.68 2.51
C ILE A 16 24.10 11.09 2.63
N PRO A 17 24.92 12.14 2.88
CA PRO A 17 24.44 13.50 3.13
C PRO A 17 24.05 14.23 1.83
N LEU A 18 23.13 13.65 1.05
CA LEU A 18 22.54 14.31 -0.12
C LEU A 18 21.41 15.26 0.27
N ARG A 19 20.78 15.03 1.42
CA ARG A 19 19.64 15.78 1.96
C ARG A 19 19.73 15.84 3.47
N ASN A 20 18.98 16.78 4.07
CA ASN A 20 18.82 16.84 5.52
C ASN A 20 18.10 15.57 6.00
N THR A 21 18.88 14.61 6.48
CA THR A 21 18.40 13.26 6.82
C THR A 21 18.69 12.94 8.27
N THR A 22 17.65 12.52 9.00
CA THR A 22 17.78 11.99 10.36
C THR A 22 17.50 10.51 10.36
N PHE A 23 18.45 9.73 10.87
CA PHE A 23 18.30 8.30 11.10
C PHE A 23 18.08 8.00 12.58
N SER A 24 17.14 7.10 12.89
CA SER A 24 17.06 6.53 14.23
C SER A 24 16.69 5.06 14.21
N ARG A 25 17.20 4.31 15.19
CA ARG A 25 16.90 2.89 15.39
C ARG A 25 16.34 2.68 16.78
N ARG A 26 15.26 1.91 16.89
CA ARG A 26 14.58 1.64 18.17
C ARG A 26 14.18 0.17 18.22
N LYS A 27 14.20 -0.42 19.43
CA LYS A 27 13.65 -1.76 19.68
C LYS A 27 12.37 -1.66 20.48
N ARG A 28 11.37 -2.47 20.14
CA ARG A 28 10.09 -2.56 20.86
C ARG A 28 9.65 -4.02 20.90
N GLY A 29 9.89 -4.70 22.03
CA GLY A 29 9.64 -6.15 22.12
C GLY A 29 10.42 -6.91 21.03
N PRO A 30 9.77 -7.76 20.21
CA PRO A 30 10.44 -8.50 19.15
C PRO A 30 10.77 -7.66 17.91
N PHE A 31 10.37 -6.39 17.89
CA PHE A 31 10.46 -5.54 16.71
C PHE A 31 11.68 -4.63 16.76
N GLU A 32 12.42 -4.58 15.65
CA GLU A 32 13.38 -3.53 15.35
C GLU A 32 12.75 -2.53 14.39
N ILE A 33 12.77 -1.25 14.75
CA ILE A 33 12.22 -0.17 13.94
C ILE A 33 13.37 0.72 13.49
N ARG A 34 13.57 0.83 12.18
CA ARG A 34 14.49 1.78 11.56
C ARG A 34 13.66 2.93 10.99
N GLN A 35 13.95 4.14 11.43
CA GLN A 35 13.25 5.35 10.99
C GLN A 35 14.21 6.25 10.23
N VAL A 36 13.75 6.74 9.08
CA VAL A 36 14.44 7.72 8.25
C VAL A 36 13.49 8.90 8.07
N ILE A 37 13.97 10.10 8.40
CA ILE A 37 13.27 11.35 8.11
C ILE A 37 14.14 12.13 7.13
N GLU A 38 13.65 12.36 5.92
CA GLU A 38 14.31 13.15 4.89
C GLU A 38 13.49 14.42 4.65
N ASP A 39 14.16 15.57 4.71
CA ASP A 39 13.62 16.84 4.24
C ASP A 39 14.29 17.21 2.91
N ASP A 40 13.50 17.25 1.84
CA ASP A 40 13.97 17.63 0.49
C ASP A 40 13.68 19.10 0.15
N GLU A 41 13.42 19.94 1.16
CA GLU A 41 13.03 21.37 1.10
C GLU A 41 11.63 21.63 0.52
N PHE A 42 11.10 20.69 -0.26
CA PHE A 42 9.74 20.75 -0.80
C PHE A 42 8.76 19.91 0.02
N ARG A 43 9.25 18.83 0.64
CA ARG A 43 8.45 17.85 1.39
C ARG A 43 9.27 17.19 2.50
N ALA A 44 8.58 16.88 3.59
CA ALA A 44 9.10 15.99 4.63
C ALA A 44 8.62 14.55 4.40
N LEU A 45 9.57 13.64 4.22
CA LEU A 45 9.35 12.20 4.10
C LEU A 45 9.75 11.51 5.41
N ASN A 46 8.83 10.77 6.00
CA ASN A 46 9.08 10.02 7.23
C ASN A 46 8.76 8.55 6.99
N HIS A 47 9.80 7.71 7.01
CA HIS A 47 9.70 6.28 6.78
C HIS A 47 10.06 5.53 8.04
N ARG A 48 9.30 4.47 8.34
CA ARG A 48 9.62 3.49 9.37
C ARG A 48 9.55 2.12 8.75
N ILE A 49 10.66 1.38 8.83
CA ILE A 49 10.74 0.00 8.39
C ILE A 49 10.84 -0.85 9.65
N VAL A 50 9.92 -1.79 9.79
CA VAL A 50 9.87 -2.72 10.91
C VAL A 50 10.43 -4.06 10.48
N TYR A 51 11.32 -4.57 11.31
CA TYR A 51 11.87 -5.90 11.20
C TYR A 51 11.38 -6.74 12.39
N ARG A 52 10.99 -7.98 12.10
CA ARG A 52 10.65 -9.01 13.08
C ARG A 52 11.51 -10.23 12.77
N ASP A 53 12.24 -10.72 13.77
CA ASP A 53 13.14 -11.88 13.62
C ASP A 53 14.14 -11.73 12.45
N GLY A 54 14.60 -10.50 12.20
CA GLY A 54 15.56 -10.16 11.15
C GLY A 54 14.96 -9.91 9.76
N ALA A 55 13.68 -10.22 9.53
CA ALA A 55 13.00 -10.00 8.26
C ALA A 55 12.10 -8.75 8.32
N ALA A 56 12.00 -8.01 7.20
CA ALA A 56 11.11 -6.85 7.12
C ALA A 56 9.64 -7.31 7.15
N SER A 57 8.86 -6.80 8.08
CA SER A 57 7.44 -7.16 8.26
C SER A 57 6.50 -6.07 7.78
N SER A 58 6.86 -4.80 7.96
CA SER A 58 6.04 -3.69 7.51
C SER A 58 6.83 -2.41 7.25
N VAL A 59 6.30 -1.57 6.37
CA VAL A 59 6.84 -0.25 6.05
C VAL A 59 5.71 0.76 6.23
N TRP A 60 5.95 1.74 7.08
CA TRP A 60 5.09 2.88 7.29
C TRP A 60 5.74 4.12 6.68
N ARG A 61 4.96 4.93 5.99
CA ARG A 61 5.41 6.16 5.34
C ARG A 61 4.42 7.27 5.60
N GLN A 62 4.94 8.45 5.88
CA GLN A 62 4.16 9.67 5.87
C GLN A 62 4.87 10.69 4.99
N GLN A 63 4.08 11.36 4.16
CA GLN A 63 4.52 12.45 3.33
C GLN A 63 3.55 13.61 3.51
N GLU A 64 4.11 14.77 3.86
CA GLU A 64 3.41 16.03 3.86
C GLU A 64 3.55 16.68 2.47
N TRP A 65 2.44 17.22 1.96
CA TRP A 65 2.37 17.94 0.70
C TRP A 65 2.09 19.42 0.98
N TRP A 66 2.40 20.27 0.02
CA TRP A 66 2.09 21.70 0.08
C TRP A 66 0.58 21.91 0.32
N ASN A 67 0.21 22.88 1.17
CA ASN A 67 -1.16 23.19 1.65
C ASN A 67 -1.76 22.28 2.75
N GLY A 68 -0.97 21.44 3.41
CA GLY A 68 -1.42 20.66 4.57
C GLY A 68 -2.12 19.33 4.22
N ASP A 69 -2.19 19.00 2.93
CA ASP A 69 -2.55 17.67 2.47
C ASP A 69 -1.43 16.69 2.82
N CYS A 70 -1.81 15.50 3.28
CA CYS A 70 -0.88 14.47 3.70
C CYS A 70 -1.23 13.14 3.04
N SER A 71 -0.21 12.30 2.85
CA SER A 71 -0.39 10.88 2.61
C SER A 71 0.27 10.06 3.70
N LEU A 72 -0.40 8.97 4.07
CA LEU A 72 0.14 7.96 4.96
C LEU A 72 -0.03 6.59 4.31
N ASP A 73 1.07 5.88 4.12
CA ASP A 73 1.10 4.55 3.53
C ASP A 73 1.56 3.53 4.57
N VAL A 74 0.85 2.41 4.66
CA VAL A 74 1.27 1.25 5.43
C VAL A 74 1.30 0.06 4.49
N THR A 75 2.47 -0.57 4.40
CA THR A 75 2.70 -1.79 3.61
C THR A 75 3.07 -2.92 4.54
N HIS A 76 2.46 -4.08 4.36
CA HIS A 76 2.75 -5.32 5.08
C HIS A 76 3.34 -6.35 4.16
N LEU A 77 4.32 -7.07 4.69
CA LEU A 77 5.15 -8.03 3.98
C LEU A 77 5.00 -9.36 4.68
N LYS A 78 4.34 -10.33 4.04
CA LYS A 78 4.11 -11.66 4.63
C LYS A 78 4.02 -12.71 3.53
N ASP A 79 4.81 -13.77 3.65
CA ASP A 79 4.76 -14.96 2.79
C ASP A 79 4.82 -14.62 1.28
N GLY A 80 5.69 -13.67 0.92
CA GLY A 80 5.83 -13.18 -0.47
C GLY A 80 4.74 -12.22 -0.94
N ILE A 81 3.74 -11.95 -0.11
CA ILE A 81 2.60 -11.07 -0.41
C ILE A 81 2.80 -9.71 0.23
N VAL A 82 2.38 -8.70 -0.52
CA VAL A 82 2.48 -7.31 -0.12
C VAL A 82 1.08 -6.69 -0.15
N ASN A 83 0.54 -6.41 1.03
CA ASN A 83 -0.71 -5.67 1.18
C ASN A 83 -0.40 -4.23 1.57
N ALA A 84 -1.02 -3.26 0.91
CA ALA A 84 -0.81 -1.86 1.22
C ALA A 84 -2.12 -1.10 1.36
N VAL A 85 -2.15 -0.18 2.32
CA VAL A 85 -3.16 0.86 2.48
C VAL A 85 -2.48 2.22 2.40
N SER A 86 -2.96 3.07 1.51
CA SER A 86 -2.52 4.46 1.34
C SER A 86 -3.71 5.36 1.64
N ILE A 87 -3.52 6.34 2.52
CA ILE A 87 -4.57 7.24 2.99
C ILE A 87 -4.20 8.66 2.60
N ARG A 88 -5.11 9.37 1.94
CA ARG A 88 -5.03 10.82 1.71
C ARG A 88 -5.89 11.55 2.73
N TYR A 89 -5.32 12.55 3.39
CA TYR A 89 -6.01 13.26 4.45
C TYR A 89 -5.56 14.71 4.58
N ALA A 90 -6.43 15.56 5.12
CA ALA A 90 -6.14 16.92 5.55
C ALA A 90 -6.68 17.10 6.98
N GLY A 91 -5.82 17.47 7.93
CA GLY A 91 -6.18 17.47 9.35
C GLY A 91 -6.62 16.07 9.82
N ASN A 92 -7.91 15.92 10.15
CA ASN A 92 -8.51 14.63 10.54
C ASN A 92 -9.50 14.08 9.49
N ALA A 93 -9.65 14.74 8.35
CA ALA A 93 -10.55 14.33 7.29
C ALA A 93 -9.82 13.45 6.27
N VAL A 94 -10.33 12.23 6.05
CA VAL A 94 -9.83 11.31 5.02
C VAL A 94 -10.56 11.60 3.71
N SER A 95 -9.82 11.97 2.67
CA SER A 95 -10.37 12.28 1.34
C SER A 95 -10.28 11.11 0.37
N ALA A 96 -9.32 10.20 0.57
CA ALA A 96 -9.18 9.01 -0.23
C ALA A 96 -8.45 7.88 0.50
N VAL A 97 -8.74 6.65 0.09
CA VAL A 97 -7.97 5.46 0.46
C VAL A 97 -7.64 4.69 -0.81
N LYS A 98 -6.42 4.17 -0.92
CA LYS A 98 -6.03 3.21 -1.93
C LYS A 98 -5.58 1.92 -1.24
N LEU A 99 -6.20 0.81 -1.63
CA LEU A 99 -5.79 -0.53 -1.24
C LEU A 99 -5.04 -1.17 -2.40
N SER A 100 -4.03 -1.99 -2.10
CA SER A 100 -3.24 -2.65 -3.13
C SER A 100 -2.72 -4.00 -2.65
N VAL A 101 -2.69 -4.96 -3.57
CA VAL A 101 -2.03 -6.26 -3.38
C VAL A 101 -0.97 -6.43 -4.46
N THR A 102 0.23 -6.78 -4.04
CA THR A 102 1.35 -7.14 -4.92
C THR A 102 2.21 -8.24 -4.29
N ARG A 103 3.39 -8.46 -4.84
CA ARG A 103 4.32 -9.52 -4.45
C ARG A 103 5.68 -8.92 -4.16
N THR A 104 6.42 -9.53 -3.24
CA THR A 104 7.73 -8.99 -2.80
C THR A 104 8.75 -8.94 -3.93
N ASP A 105 8.69 -9.89 -4.87
CA ASP A 105 9.54 -9.95 -6.06
C ASP A 105 9.16 -8.93 -7.15
N TRP A 106 8.01 -8.24 -7.00
CA TRP A 106 7.55 -7.17 -7.89
C TRP A 106 7.85 -5.77 -7.37
N LEU A 107 8.45 -5.68 -6.19
CA LEU A 107 8.99 -4.43 -5.68
C LEU A 107 10.28 -4.09 -6.43
N ILE A 108 10.44 -2.81 -6.76
CA ILE A 108 11.62 -2.30 -7.45
C ILE A 108 12.15 -1.06 -6.75
N SER A 109 13.39 -0.70 -7.06
CA SER A 109 14.00 0.53 -6.57
C SER A 109 13.18 1.73 -7.03
N ASP A 110 13.01 2.69 -6.13
CA ASP A 110 12.46 4.00 -6.49
C ASP A 110 13.47 4.74 -7.38
N PRO A 111 13.12 5.11 -8.63
CA PRO A 111 14.03 5.85 -9.51
C PRO A 111 14.41 7.23 -8.96
N ASP A 112 13.56 7.82 -8.11
CA ASP A 112 13.85 9.08 -7.43
C ASP A 112 14.72 8.89 -6.17
N HIS A 113 14.98 7.64 -5.79
CA HIS A 113 15.71 7.25 -4.59
C HIS A 113 15.16 7.89 -3.31
N ARG A 114 13.85 8.17 -3.24
CA ARG A 114 13.16 8.77 -2.09
C ARG A 114 12.48 7.72 -1.23
N LEU A 115 11.96 6.67 -1.84
CA LEU A 115 11.20 5.61 -1.17
C LEU A 115 12.03 4.34 -0.98
N PRO A 116 11.74 3.52 0.05
CA PRO A 116 12.37 2.20 0.22
C PRO A 116 12.20 1.29 -0.99
N PHE A 117 11.04 1.40 -1.64
CA PHE A 117 10.70 0.73 -2.90
C PHE A 117 9.43 1.35 -3.49
N ILE A 118 9.18 1.02 -4.75
CA ILE A 118 7.89 1.24 -5.42
C ILE A 118 7.34 -0.08 -5.97
N PHE A 119 6.07 -0.09 -6.35
CA PHE A 119 5.45 -1.23 -7.01
C PHE A 119 5.83 -1.22 -8.49
N GLY A 120 6.72 -2.12 -8.89
CA GLY A 120 7.03 -2.36 -10.29
C GLY A 120 5.87 -3.06 -11.00
N ARG A 121 5.15 -3.92 -10.27
CA ARG A 121 3.87 -4.49 -10.65
C ARG A 121 2.90 -4.53 -9.48
N ALA A 122 1.61 -4.68 -9.76
CA ALA A 122 0.59 -4.95 -8.76
C ALA A 122 -0.49 -5.89 -9.31
N ASP A 123 -0.94 -6.84 -8.49
CA ASP A 123 -2.04 -7.74 -8.84
C ASP A 123 -3.36 -6.95 -8.88
N LEU A 124 -3.59 -6.10 -7.87
CA LEU A 124 -4.77 -5.24 -7.75
C LEU A 124 -4.41 -3.89 -7.12
N GLU A 125 -4.97 -2.82 -7.66
CA GLU A 125 -5.06 -1.52 -7.01
C GLU A 125 -6.52 -1.03 -7.05
N ALA A 126 -7.04 -0.63 -5.89
CA ALA A 126 -8.40 -0.16 -5.71
C ALA A 126 -8.39 1.21 -5.01
N TRP A 127 -9.08 2.21 -5.57
CA TRP A 127 -9.17 3.55 -5.02
C TRP A 127 -10.59 3.84 -4.56
N TYR A 128 -10.64 4.42 -3.37
CA TYR A 128 -11.84 4.87 -2.72
C TYR A 128 -11.75 6.38 -2.51
N TYR A 129 -12.71 7.13 -3.01
CA TYR A 129 -12.79 8.58 -2.77
C TYR A 129 -13.95 8.92 -1.85
N ALA A 130 -13.78 10.00 -1.09
CA ALA A 130 -14.84 10.56 -0.27
C ALA A 130 -16.02 10.98 -1.14
N HIS A 131 -17.20 10.48 -0.78
CA HIS A 131 -18.48 10.87 -1.34
C HIS A 131 -19.48 10.93 -0.20
N GLU A 132 -20.02 12.12 0.06
CA GLU A 132 -20.84 12.40 1.24
C GLU A 132 -20.11 11.96 2.53
N ASN A 133 -20.69 11.02 3.29
CA ASN A 133 -20.18 10.57 4.58
C ASN A 133 -19.52 9.18 4.52
N ARG A 134 -18.98 8.78 3.37
CA ARG A 134 -18.32 7.47 3.15
C ARG A 134 -17.22 7.55 2.11
N LEU A 135 -16.37 6.53 2.05
CA LEU A 135 -15.45 6.31 0.95
C LEU A 135 -16.05 5.27 -0.01
N VAL A 136 -16.13 5.60 -1.29
CA VAL A 136 -16.73 4.73 -2.32
C VAL A 136 -15.65 4.28 -3.27
N LEU A 137 -15.62 2.98 -3.60
CA LEU A 137 -14.76 2.41 -4.63
C LEU A 137 -15.12 3.05 -5.97
N THR A 138 -14.21 3.85 -6.51
CA THR A 138 -14.41 4.58 -7.78
C THR A 138 -13.52 4.06 -8.89
N ARG A 139 -12.42 3.40 -8.53
CA ARG A 139 -11.44 2.88 -9.48
C ARG A 139 -10.88 1.56 -9.01
N ALA A 140 -10.74 0.61 -9.93
CA ALA A 140 -10.05 -0.64 -9.72
C ALA A 140 -9.35 -1.08 -11.00
N ARG A 141 -8.09 -1.49 -10.87
CA ARG A 141 -7.31 -2.03 -11.98
C ARG A 141 -6.51 -3.26 -11.57
N LEU A 142 -6.35 -4.17 -12.51
CA LEU A 142 -5.63 -5.44 -12.32
C LEU A 142 -4.33 -5.44 -13.12
N ALA A 143 -3.40 -6.30 -12.71
CA ALA A 143 -2.18 -6.62 -13.43
C ALA A 143 -1.41 -5.38 -13.90
N PHE A 144 -1.24 -4.39 -13.01
CA PHE A 144 -0.43 -3.22 -13.33
C PHE A 144 1.02 -3.65 -13.54
N ASP A 145 1.63 -3.25 -14.65
CA ASP A 145 3.06 -3.41 -14.92
C ASP A 145 3.64 -2.06 -15.35
N ASN A 146 4.51 -1.51 -14.51
CA ASN A 146 5.16 -0.22 -14.76
C ASN A 146 6.10 -0.23 -15.97
N SER A 147 6.72 -1.38 -16.28
CA SER A 147 7.69 -1.52 -17.37
C SER A 147 7.01 -1.52 -18.74
N THR A 148 5.90 -2.24 -18.88
CA THR A 148 5.15 -2.32 -20.14
C THR A 148 3.96 -1.37 -20.20
N LYS A 149 3.72 -0.60 -19.14
CA LYS A 149 2.52 0.24 -18.95
C LYS A 149 1.21 -0.53 -19.10
N HIS A 150 1.24 -1.84 -18.79
CA HIS A 150 0.08 -2.72 -18.93
C HIS A 150 -0.83 -2.61 -17.70
N THR A 151 -2.15 -2.73 -17.91
CA THR A 151 -3.14 -2.93 -16.85
C THR A 151 -4.49 -3.31 -17.47
N PHE A 152 -5.34 -4.00 -16.70
CA PHE A 152 -6.76 -4.16 -17.03
C PHE A 152 -7.59 -3.25 -16.13
N THR A 153 -8.26 -2.26 -16.71
CA THR A 153 -9.27 -1.48 -16.00
C THR A 153 -10.50 -2.35 -15.77
N VAL A 154 -10.95 -2.41 -14.51
CA VAL A 154 -12.18 -3.08 -14.07
C VAL A 154 -13.25 -2.03 -13.75
N LEU A 155 -12.86 -0.95 -13.10
CA LEU A 155 -13.71 0.20 -12.77
C LEU A 155 -12.88 1.47 -12.96
N ASP A 156 -13.30 2.39 -13.82
CA ASP A 156 -12.75 3.75 -13.96
C ASP A 156 -13.56 4.53 -15.00
N GLN A 157 -13.77 5.83 -14.85
CA GLN A 157 -14.27 6.76 -15.90
C GLN A 157 -15.24 6.15 -16.96
N GLY A 158 -16.41 5.65 -16.54
CA GLY A 158 -17.43 5.08 -17.44
C GLY A 158 -17.22 3.61 -17.83
N VAL A 159 -16.13 2.99 -17.41
CA VAL A 159 -15.89 1.54 -17.47
C VAL A 159 -16.32 0.91 -16.15
N GLU A 160 -17.21 -0.09 -16.24
CA GLU A 160 -17.60 -0.94 -15.13
C GLU A 160 -17.77 -2.40 -15.63
N LYS A 161 -16.80 -3.26 -15.31
CA LYS A 161 -16.84 -4.68 -15.67
C LYS A 161 -17.41 -5.49 -14.51
N LYS A 162 -18.71 -5.82 -14.59
CA LYS A 162 -19.42 -6.64 -13.58
C LYS A 162 -18.72 -7.98 -13.33
N THR A 163 -18.30 -8.66 -14.40
CA THR A 163 -17.48 -9.86 -14.35
C THR A 163 -16.42 -9.78 -15.44
N SER A 164 -15.22 -10.30 -15.16
CA SER A 164 -14.13 -10.35 -16.14
C SER A 164 -13.12 -11.44 -15.81
N VAL A 165 -12.51 -12.00 -16.87
CA VAL A 165 -11.38 -12.92 -16.76
C VAL A 165 -10.27 -12.37 -17.63
N HIS A 166 -9.07 -12.26 -17.07
CA HIS A 166 -7.91 -11.71 -17.73
C HIS A 166 -6.68 -12.58 -17.45
N VAL A 167 -5.81 -12.76 -18.44
CA VAL A 167 -4.54 -13.46 -18.27
C VAL A 167 -3.40 -12.51 -18.58
N TYR A 168 -2.44 -12.41 -17.67
CA TYR A 168 -1.20 -11.67 -17.89
C TYR A 168 -0.02 -12.41 -17.29
N ARG A 169 0.99 -12.72 -18.12
CA ARG A 169 2.22 -13.42 -17.72
C ARG A 169 1.96 -14.65 -16.83
N GLU A 170 1.12 -15.57 -17.33
CA GLU A 170 0.77 -16.85 -16.66
C GLU A 170 -0.06 -16.72 -15.37
N VAL A 171 -0.54 -15.51 -15.05
CA VAL A 171 -1.49 -15.29 -13.95
C VAL A 171 -2.85 -15.01 -14.54
N GLU A 172 -3.84 -15.80 -14.12
CA GLU A 172 -5.24 -15.56 -14.44
C GLU A 172 -5.91 -14.79 -13.31
N TYR A 173 -6.67 -13.77 -13.69
CA TYR A 173 -7.39 -12.87 -12.81
C TYR A 173 -8.87 -13.01 -13.11
N ARG A 174 -9.65 -13.61 -12.19
CA ARG A 174 -11.11 -13.68 -12.28
C ARG A 174 -11.70 -12.67 -11.32
N CYS A 175 -12.32 -11.63 -11.86
CA CYS A 175 -12.82 -10.51 -11.09
C CYS A 175 -14.34 -10.38 -11.23
N ALA A 176 -15.01 -10.10 -10.12
CA ALA A 176 -16.41 -9.72 -10.07
C ALA A 176 -16.61 -8.45 -9.22
N LEU A 177 -17.42 -7.53 -9.74
CA LEU A 177 -17.89 -6.35 -9.02
C LEU A 177 -19.33 -6.58 -8.54
N ASP A 178 -19.47 -6.91 -7.26
CA ASP A 178 -20.75 -7.24 -6.63
C ASP A 178 -20.71 -6.92 -5.13
N GLY A 179 -21.22 -5.75 -4.73
CA GLY A 179 -21.06 -5.21 -3.37
C GLY A 179 -19.62 -4.88 -2.95
N GLY A 180 -18.66 -5.10 -3.86
CA GLY A 180 -17.23 -5.08 -3.60
C GLY A 180 -16.44 -5.57 -4.80
N ILE A 181 -15.12 -5.66 -4.66
CA ILE A 181 -14.24 -6.32 -5.61
C ILE A 181 -13.87 -7.70 -5.09
N ARG A 182 -14.35 -8.72 -5.80
CA ARG A 182 -13.95 -10.12 -5.59
C ARG A 182 -12.99 -10.51 -6.68
N LEU A 183 -11.77 -10.82 -6.31
CA LEU A 183 -10.71 -11.22 -7.23
C LEU A 183 -10.15 -12.57 -6.81
N MET A 184 -10.16 -13.53 -7.73
CA MET A 184 -9.36 -14.74 -7.67
C MET A 184 -8.13 -14.53 -8.54
N ILE A 185 -6.95 -14.73 -7.95
CA ILE A 185 -5.66 -14.67 -8.63
C ILE A 185 -5.18 -16.12 -8.72
N ASP A 186 -5.26 -16.71 -9.90
CA ASP A 186 -4.83 -18.09 -10.16
C ASP A 186 -3.44 -18.05 -10.80
N GLY A 187 -2.45 -18.52 -10.04
CA GLY A 187 -1.05 -18.60 -10.45
C GLY A 187 -0.32 -19.61 -9.56
N LYS A 188 1.00 -19.45 -9.39
CA LYS A 188 1.78 -20.34 -8.51
C LYS A 188 1.24 -20.41 -7.08
N ASP A 189 0.75 -19.29 -6.56
CA ASP A 189 0.13 -19.18 -5.24
C ASP A 189 -1.29 -18.59 -5.37
N PRO A 190 -2.31 -19.44 -5.59
CA PRO A 190 -3.68 -18.97 -5.73
C PRO A 190 -4.15 -18.22 -4.50
N ARG A 191 -4.84 -17.10 -4.70
CA ARG A 191 -5.35 -16.28 -3.59
C ARG A 191 -6.63 -15.55 -3.96
N ARG A 192 -7.33 -15.09 -2.93
CA ARG A 192 -8.55 -14.33 -3.05
C ARG A 192 -8.38 -12.95 -2.42
N VAL A 193 -8.97 -11.96 -3.06
CA VAL A 193 -9.18 -10.63 -2.49
C VAL A 193 -10.67 -10.37 -2.53
N ASN A 194 -11.26 -9.98 -1.40
CA ASN A 194 -12.68 -9.67 -1.31
C ASN A 194 -12.85 -8.38 -0.52
N TRP A 195 -12.83 -7.23 -1.21
CA TRP A 195 -12.92 -5.92 -0.57
C TRP A 195 -14.26 -5.25 -0.81
N ARG A 196 -14.80 -4.61 0.22
CA ARG A 196 -16.05 -3.83 0.18
C ARG A 196 -15.97 -2.73 -0.88
N SER A 197 -17.10 -2.40 -1.50
CA SER A 197 -17.18 -1.25 -2.42
C SER A 197 -17.39 0.07 -1.70
N ASN A 198 -17.77 0.03 -0.42
CA ASN A 198 -18.03 1.21 0.40
C ASN A 198 -17.41 1.02 1.79
N LEU A 199 -16.74 2.05 2.30
CA LEU A 199 -16.24 2.14 3.67
C LEU A 199 -16.97 3.29 4.35
N SER A 200 -17.55 3.03 5.51
CA SER A 200 -18.23 4.08 6.29
C SER A 200 -17.24 5.15 6.77
N ALA A 201 -17.76 6.29 7.23
CA ALA A 201 -16.91 7.29 7.91
C ALA A 201 -16.17 6.71 9.12
N ASP A 202 -16.78 5.76 9.84
CA ASP A 202 -16.13 5.07 10.96
C ASP A 202 -15.00 4.15 10.50
N ASP A 203 -15.20 3.40 9.41
CA ASP A 203 -14.13 2.59 8.81
C ASP A 203 -12.96 3.47 8.36
N ALA A 204 -13.24 4.60 7.70
CA ALA A 204 -12.22 5.55 7.27
C ALA A 204 -11.44 6.13 8.46
N ARG A 205 -12.13 6.52 9.54
CA ARG A 205 -11.51 6.98 10.79
C ARG A 205 -10.69 5.88 11.45
N ALA A 206 -11.18 4.65 11.46
CA ALA A 206 -10.49 3.50 12.03
C ALA A 206 -9.20 3.19 11.26
N LEU A 207 -9.24 3.18 9.93
CA LEU A 207 -8.06 3.05 9.06
C LEU A 207 -7.05 4.15 9.34
N PHE A 208 -7.50 5.41 9.41
CA PHE A 208 -6.61 6.54 9.67
C PHE A 208 -5.97 6.45 11.06
N LYS A 209 -6.75 6.10 12.10
CA LYS A 209 -6.25 5.90 13.47
C LYS A 209 -5.25 4.74 13.53
N TYR A 210 -5.57 3.62 12.90
CA TYR A 210 -4.68 2.47 12.76
C TYR A 210 -3.34 2.92 12.17
N ALA A 211 -3.39 3.64 11.05
CA ALA A 211 -2.21 4.06 10.31
C ALA A 211 -1.39 5.13 11.05
N ARG A 212 -2.02 6.08 11.77
CA ARG A 212 -1.32 7.07 12.61
C ARG A 212 -0.77 6.51 13.92
N SER A 213 -1.36 5.44 14.43
CA SER A 213 -0.89 4.77 15.65
C SER A 213 0.36 3.92 15.38
N TYR A 214 0.73 3.04 16.31
CA TYR A 214 1.71 1.97 16.09
C TYR A 214 1.06 0.60 15.86
N ARG A 215 -0.29 0.51 15.76
CA ARG A 215 -1.01 -0.77 15.60
C ARG A 215 -0.65 -1.52 14.32
N TRP A 216 -0.14 -0.82 13.31
CA TRP A 216 0.36 -1.43 12.08
C TRP A 216 1.61 -2.28 12.27
N ILE A 217 2.22 -2.28 13.46
CA ILE A 217 3.29 -3.23 13.79
C ILE A 217 2.77 -4.67 13.92
N ASP A 218 1.48 -4.83 14.22
CA ASP A 218 0.86 -6.12 14.54
C ASP A 218 0.30 -6.85 13.30
N GLY A 219 0.35 -6.23 12.12
CA GLY A 219 -0.02 -6.88 10.85
C GLY A 219 -1.24 -6.27 10.14
N TRP A 220 -1.71 -6.99 9.11
CA TRP A 220 -2.79 -6.54 8.20
C TRP A 220 -4.20 -6.76 8.77
N ASP A 221 -4.37 -7.67 9.71
CA ASP A 221 -5.69 -8.12 10.20
C ASP A 221 -6.62 -6.96 10.62
N PRO A 222 -6.16 -5.89 11.31
CA PRO A 222 -7.02 -4.76 11.64
C PRO A 222 -7.54 -3.98 10.42
N VAL A 223 -6.81 -4.01 9.30
CA VAL A 223 -7.28 -3.44 8.03
C VAL A 223 -8.26 -4.40 7.37
N ALA A 224 -7.95 -5.70 7.34
CA ALA A 224 -8.83 -6.74 6.80
C ALA A 224 -10.23 -6.70 7.43
N GLU A 225 -10.34 -6.54 8.75
CA GLU A 225 -11.62 -6.40 9.46
C GLU A 225 -12.52 -5.27 8.92
N LEU A 226 -11.91 -4.19 8.43
CA LEU A 226 -12.60 -2.99 7.95
C LEU A 226 -12.94 -3.09 6.46
N VAL A 227 -12.04 -3.68 5.67
CA VAL A 227 -12.13 -3.63 4.20
C VAL A 227 -12.62 -4.91 3.58
N GLU A 228 -12.48 -6.06 4.24
CA GLU A 228 -12.86 -7.35 3.68
C GLU A 228 -14.33 -7.72 3.93
N ILE A 229 -14.91 -8.44 2.98
CA ILE A 229 -16.19 -9.14 3.14
C ILE A 229 -15.84 -10.57 3.53
N ARG A 230 -16.25 -10.98 4.74
CA ARG A 230 -16.08 -12.37 5.21
C ARG A 230 -17.28 -13.18 4.71
N ASP A 231 -17.00 -14.29 4.05
CA ASP A 231 -18.00 -15.31 3.68
C ASP A 231 -18.46 -16.10 4.91
#